data_AF-A0A482ZYN2-F1
#
_entry.id   AF-A0A482ZYN2-F1
#
_cell.length_a   1.000
_cell.length_b   1.000
_cell.length_c   1.000
_cell.angle_alpha   90.00
_cell.angle_beta   90.00
_cell.angle_gamma   90.00
#
_symmetry.space_group_name_H-M   'P 1'
#
loop_
_entity.id
_entity.type
_entity.pdbx_description
1 polymer ?
#
loop_
_entity_poly.entity_id
_entity_poly.type
_entity_poly.pdbx_seq_one_letter_code
_entity_poly.pdbx_strand_id
1 'polypeptide(L)' 'MAMMLRYSLNQVNLAEKIEAAVNRVLDQGYRTEDIASEGSTVVGTNKMGDLVVAALA' A
#
# COMPACT_ATOMS: atom_id res chain seq x y z
N MET A 1 -5.31 3.32 7.75
CA MET A 1 -6.33 4.28 7.25
C MET A 1 -7.52 3.59 6.57
N ALA A 2 -7.32 2.52 5.79
CA ALA A 2 -8.42 1.77 5.17
C ALA A 2 -9.53 1.36 6.16
N MET A 3 -9.17 0.82 7.32
CA MET A 3 -10.14 0.46 8.37
C MET A 3 -10.94 1.66 8.90
N MET A 4 -10.32 2.83 9.05
CA MET A 4 -11.01 4.06 9.45
C MET A 4 -12.01 4.51 8.38
N LEU A 5 -11.63 4.45 7.10
CA LEU A 5 -12.55 4.76 5.99
C LEU A 5 -13.74 3.80 5.99
N ARG A 6 -13.49 2.51 6.19
CA ARG A 6 -14.52 1.46 6.23
C ARG A 6 -15.50 1.66 7.39
N TYR A 7 -14.99 1.82 8.61
CA TYR A 7 -15.84 1.76 9.82
C TYR A 7 -16.23 3.10 10.41
N SER A 8 -15.40 4.14 10.28
CA SER A 8 -15.68 5.46 10.85
C SER A 8 -16.33 6.42 9.86
N LEU A 9 -15.98 6.30 8.57
CA LEU A 9 -16.44 7.23 7.53
C LEU A 9 -17.45 6.60 6.54
N ASN A 10 -17.77 5.31 6.70
CA ASN A 10 -18.64 4.54 5.81
C ASN A 10 -18.23 4.62 4.31
N GLN A 11 -16.93 4.81 4.05
CA GLN A 11 -16.32 4.93 2.73
C GLN A 11 -15.65 3.60 2.33
N VAL A 12 -16.44 2.54 2.24
CA VAL A 12 -15.95 1.18 1.94
C VAL A 12 -15.19 1.13 0.62
N ASN A 13 -15.70 1.78 -0.43
CA ASN A 13 -15.05 1.82 -1.74
C ASN A 13 -13.66 2.48 -1.70
N LEU A 14 -13.47 3.52 -0.89
CA LEU A 14 -12.16 4.16 -0.73
C LEU A 14 -11.21 3.30 0.10
N ALA A 15 -11.73 2.61 1.11
CA ALA A 15 -10.94 1.64 1.89
C ALA A 15 -10.39 0.52 1.00
N GLU A 16 -11.24 -0.06 0.14
CA GLU A 16 -10.87 -1.11 -0.81
C GLU A 16 -9.84 -0.62 -1.83
N LYS A 17 -9.98 0.62 -2.33
CA LYS A 17 -8.97 1.20 -3.24
C LYS A 17 -7.59 1.29 -2.60
N ILE A 18 -7.52 1.70 -1.32
CA ILE A 18 -6.24 1.77 -0.59
C ILE A 18 -5.67 0.37 -0.37
N GLU A 19 -6.49 -0.60 0.05
CA GLU A 19 -6.06 -1.99 0.22
C GLU A 19 -5.54 -2.58 -1.10
N ALA A 20 -6.23 -2.33 -2.20
CA ALA A 20 -5.82 -2.77 -3.54
C ALA A 20 -4.52 -2.10 -3.99
N ALA A 21 -4.34 -0.80 -3.75
CA ALA A 21 -3.11 -0.09 -4.09
C ALA A 21 -1.90 -0.63 -3.32
N VAL A 22 -2.05 -0.90 -2.02
CA VAL A 22 -1.00 -1.53 -1.21
C VAL A 22 -0.65 -2.91 -1.75
N ASN A 23 -1.65 -3.75 -2.03
CA ASN A 23 -1.41 -5.07 -2.60
C ASN A 23 -0.68 -5.00 -3.95
N ARG A 24 -1.06 -4.07 -4.85
CA ARG A 24 -0.36 -3.88 -6.13
C ARG A 24 1.11 -3.52 -5.96
N VAL A 25 1.44 -2.60 -5.06
CA VAL A 25 2.84 -2.23 -4.78
C VAL A 25 3.60 -3.42 -4.23
N LEU A 26 2.95 -4.21 -3.38
CA LEU A 26 3.55 -5.41 -2.86
C LEU A 26 3.74 -6.51 -3.94
N ASP A 27 2.81 -6.66 -4.87
CA ASP A 27 2.89 -7.61 -5.99
C ASP A 27 3.97 -7.21 -7.00
N GLN A 28 4.27 -5.91 -7.11
CA GLN A 28 5.40 -5.38 -7.89
C GLN A 28 6.77 -5.69 -7.26
N GLY A 29 6.80 -6.34 -6.10
CA GLY A 29 8.03 -6.76 -5.42
C GLY A 29 8.70 -5.66 -4.59
N TYR A 30 8.05 -4.50 -4.41
CA TYR A 30 8.54 -3.47 -3.50
C TYR A 30 8.26 -3.85 -2.04
N ARG A 31 9.27 -3.78 -1.19
CA ARG A 31 9.18 -4.11 0.24
C ARG A 31 9.95 -3.08 1.05
N THR A 32 9.50 -2.79 2.26
CA THR A 32 10.32 -2.07 3.25
C THR A 32 11.29 -3.04 3.93
N GLU A 33 12.32 -2.50 4.59
CA GLU A 33 13.40 -3.29 5.19
C GLU A 33 12.91 -4.35 6.19
N ASP A 34 11.81 -4.10 6.89
CA ASP A 34 11.18 -4.97 7.87
C ASP A 34 10.49 -6.22 7.27
N ILE A 35 10.07 -6.15 6.00
CA ILE A 35 9.33 -7.23 5.30
C ILE A 35 10.02 -7.70 4.01
N ALA A 36 11.26 -7.27 3.79
CA ALA A 36 12.03 -7.64 2.62
C ALA A 36 12.40 -9.13 2.65
N SER A 37 12.30 -9.79 1.50
CA SER A 37 12.77 -11.16 1.28
C SER A 37 13.76 -11.20 0.13
N GLU A 38 14.53 -12.29 -0.01
CA GLU A 38 15.44 -12.45 -1.16
C GLU A 38 14.72 -12.21 -2.49
N GLY A 39 15.28 -11.32 -3.32
CA GLY A 39 14.68 -10.92 -4.60
C GLY A 39 13.68 -9.76 -4.54
N SER A 40 13.41 -9.20 -3.36
CA SER A 40 12.54 -8.01 -3.21
C SER A 40 13.30 -6.71 -3.46
N THR A 41 12.63 -5.69 -3.98
CA THR A 41 13.17 -4.33 -4.09
C THR A 41 12.93 -3.58 -2.79
N VAL A 42 13.99 -3.39 -2.00
CA VAL A 42 13.90 -2.68 -0.71
C VAL A 42 13.75 -1.18 -0.94
N VAL A 43 12.72 -0.59 -0.35
CA VAL A 43 12.43 0.86 -0.41
C VAL A 43 12.24 1.44 0.99
N GLY A 44 12.58 2.71 1.17
CA GLY A 44 12.31 3.44 2.41
C GLY A 44 10.85 3.93 2.53
N THR A 45 10.50 4.47 3.69
CA THR A 45 9.13 4.91 4.03
C THR A 45 8.53 5.90 3.02
N ASN A 46 9.28 6.93 2.65
CA ASN A 46 8.79 7.95 1.70
C ASN A 46 8.51 7.33 0.34
N LYS A 47 9.44 6.50 -0.15
CA LYS A 47 9.30 5.86 -1.47
C LYS A 47 8.16 4.86 -1.51
N MET A 48 7.94 4.10 -0.43
CA MET A 48 6.78 3.22 -0.30
C MET A 48 5.47 4.04 -0.35
N GLY A 49 5.40 5.18 0.35
CA GLY A 49 4.27 6.09 0.30
C GLY A 49 3.98 6.59 -1.12
N ASP A 50 5.00 7.06 -1.84
CA ASP A 50 4.87 7.53 -3.22
C ASP A 50 4.36 6.43 -4.16
N LEU A 51 4.85 5.18 -3.99
CA LEU A 51 4.42 4.04 -4.79
C LEU A 51 2.95 3.70 -4.54
N VAL A 52 2.49 3.72 -3.28
CA VAL A 52 1.09 3.47 -2.93
C VAL A 52 0.19 4.57 -3.49
N VAL A 53 0.61 5.83 -3.43
CA VAL A 53 -0.13 6.95 -4.05
C VAL A 53 -0.18 6.81 -5.57
N ALA A 54 0.90 6.38 -6.21
CA ALA A 54 0.92 6.11 -7.65
C ALA A 54 0.01 4.92 -8.03
N ALA A 55 -0.11 3.90 -7.17
CA ALA A 55 -0.96 2.72 -7.39
C ALA A 55 -2.46 2.95 -7.11
N LEU A 56 -2.82 4.12 -6.54
CA LEU A 56 -4.20 4.58 -6.35
C LEU A 56 -4.81 5.17 -7.63
N ALA A 57 -3.98 5.51 -8.62
CA ALA A 57 -4.42 5.94 -9.97
C ALA A 57 -5.01 4.76 -10.75
#